data_AF-A0A2P7EF78-F1
#
_entry.id   AF-A0A2P7EF78-F1
#
_cell.length_a   1.000
_cell.length_b   1.000
_cell.length_c   1.000
_cell.angle_alpha   90.00
_cell.angle_beta   90.00
_cell.angle_gamma   90.00
#
_symmetry.space_group_name_H-M   'P 1'
#
loop_
_entity.id
_entity.type
_entity.pdbx_description
1 polymer ?
#
loop_
_entity_poly.entity_id
_entity_poly.type
_entity_poly.pdbx_seq_one_letter_code
_entity_poly.pdbx_strand_id
1 'polypeptide(L)'
;MTPTNKRLAYFTFDTPGEGADPVAKAFTYDPIKKAGAQFFDLDGKDGAETVRLKFIDNGYGDKNPAVGIIEDPSTAGVVELAPILTSKGSILSVEDPNDKVSPAAVVLRSSITSRANSVNQLGYVAFSNSEDTTITYNILKDRANILFANLESGDVPSLANINLSRDISIINGQKLVFFEVVDSTLDKLMGQASSVREFGTNFRTLTLNGSATTTNATSGGNTLKIDLINSSLSIGDLISTDVQESPILDFSSLSGTSLTGSVTVAREASYNSTIGFYKIENAGGAVRDSLGAILQPGDANYRTAALSSNNIFSNFGSLTAANGGNTTTNLTTFSDAGLLAPYATVANIGETFFAFGKANSDGINHFRALGSNSFGLEDVKGGFDLDYDDMIVSFNFKLATA
;
A
#
# COMPACT_ATOMS: atom_id res chain seq x y z
N MET A 1 -5.98 32.02 -9.85
CA MET A 1 -5.65 31.96 -8.42
C MET A 1 -5.38 30.51 -8.10
N THR A 2 -4.13 30.09 -7.97
CA THR A 2 -3.76 28.74 -7.52
C THR A 2 -3.68 28.80 -6.00
N PRO A 3 -4.70 28.34 -5.25
CA PRO A 3 -4.63 28.40 -3.81
C PRO A 3 -3.84 27.17 -3.36
N THR A 4 -2.54 27.34 -3.14
CA THR A 4 -1.60 26.27 -2.74
C THR A 4 -1.93 25.61 -1.40
N ASN A 5 -2.99 26.03 -0.71
CA ASN A 5 -3.35 25.55 0.63
C ASN A 5 -4.75 24.93 0.71
N LYS A 6 -5.48 24.76 -0.41
CA LYS A 6 -6.79 24.10 -0.37
C LYS A 6 -6.60 22.59 -0.26
N ARG A 7 -7.11 22.02 0.83
CA ARG A 7 -7.08 20.58 1.14
C ARG A 7 -8.50 20.03 1.16
N LEU A 8 -8.67 18.84 0.59
CA LEU A 8 -9.97 18.16 0.56
C LEU A 8 -10.29 17.56 1.93
N ALA A 9 -11.54 17.68 2.33
CA ALA A 9 -12.08 17.04 3.53
C ALA A 9 -13.40 16.36 3.17
N TYR A 10 -13.82 15.40 3.98
CA TYR A 10 -15.12 14.75 3.82
C TYR A 10 -15.88 14.75 5.13
N PHE A 11 -17.18 14.91 5.06
CA PHE A 11 -18.05 14.99 6.23
C PHE A 11 -19.27 14.08 6.07
N THR A 12 -19.66 13.44 7.16
CA THR A 12 -20.99 12.83 7.31
C THR A 12 -21.86 13.74 8.19
N PHE A 13 -23.17 13.69 8.03
CA PHE A 13 -24.09 14.50 8.82
C PHE A 13 -24.90 13.64 9.79
N ASP A 14 -24.99 14.09 11.04
CA ASP A 14 -25.99 13.59 11.98
C ASP A 14 -27.19 14.53 12.00
N THR A 15 -28.41 13.99 12.04
CA THR A 15 -29.62 14.75 12.38
C THR A 15 -30.02 14.43 13.81
N PRO A 16 -29.72 15.32 14.79
CA PRO A 16 -30.05 15.07 16.19
C PRO A 16 -31.54 15.35 16.46
N GLY A 17 -32.43 14.53 15.89
CA GLY A 17 -33.89 14.59 16.11
C GLY A 17 -34.63 15.65 15.30
N GLU A 18 -35.96 15.64 15.42
CA GLU A 18 -36.87 16.50 14.65
C GLU A 18 -36.69 17.98 15.01
N GLY A 19 -36.34 18.81 14.02
CA GLY A 19 -36.15 20.26 14.18
C GLY A 19 -34.76 20.73 14.60
N ALA A 20 -33.78 19.84 14.74
CA ALA A 20 -32.40 20.21 15.04
C ALA A 20 -31.54 20.35 13.78
N ASP A 21 -30.57 21.28 13.82
CA ASP A 21 -29.63 21.48 12.71
C ASP A 21 -28.71 20.25 12.54
N PRO A 22 -28.41 19.83 11.29
CA PRO A 22 -27.47 18.76 11.05
C PRO A 22 -26.07 19.09 11.58
N VAL A 23 -25.43 18.10 12.23
CA VAL A 23 -24.06 18.23 12.74
C VAL A 23 -23.10 17.50 11.80
N ALA A 24 -22.17 18.23 11.21
CA ALA A 24 -21.11 17.64 10.39
C ALA A 24 -20.06 16.94 11.27
N LYS A 25 -19.74 15.70 10.93
CA LYS A 25 -18.65 14.91 11.52
C LYS A 25 -17.62 14.58 10.47
N ALA A 26 -16.35 14.73 10.84
CA ALA A 26 -15.21 14.40 9.98
C ALA A 26 -15.26 12.93 9.54
N PHE A 27 -15.15 12.72 8.23
CA PHE A 27 -15.06 11.40 7.60
C PHE A 27 -13.98 11.33 6.52
N THR A 28 -13.04 12.27 6.51
CA THR A 28 -11.76 12.11 5.79
C THR A 28 -11.03 10.86 6.29
N TYR A 29 -10.26 10.19 5.42
CA TYR A 29 -9.57 8.95 5.75
C TYR A 29 -8.68 9.09 6.99
N ASP A 30 -8.98 8.28 7.99
CA ASP A 30 -8.25 8.20 9.24
C ASP A 30 -7.44 6.89 9.31
N PRO A 31 -6.10 6.92 9.21
CA PRO A 31 -5.27 5.72 9.33
C PRO A 31 -5.34 5.03 10.70
N ILE A 32 -5.84 5.71 11.75
CA ILE A 32 -6.11 5.11 13.07
C ILE A 32 -7.29 4.14 12.96
N LYS A 33 -8.32 4.52 12.18
CA LYS A 33 -9.55 3.74 11.98
C LYS A 33 -9.50 2.85 10.74
N LYS A 34 -8.53 3.08 9.84
CA LYS A 34 -8.41 2.45 8.51
C LYS A 34 -9.69 2.59 7.69
N ALA A 35 -10.34 3.76 7.81
CA ALA A 35 -11.67 4.07 7.27
C ALA A 35 -11.81 5.58 7.03
N GLY A 36 -12.78 5.97 6.20
CA GLY A 36 -13.02 7.34 5.74
C GLY A 36 -12.76 7.53 4.24
N ALA A 37 -12.78 8.78 3.81
CA ALA A 37 -12.66 9.22 2.43
C ALA A 37 -11.20 9.51 2.02
N GLN A 38 -10.72 8.81 1.00
CA GLN A 38 -9.44 9.08 0.34
C GLN A 38 -9.70 9.72 -1.03
N PHE A 39 -8.91 10.72 -1.39
CA PHE A 39 -9.08 11.50 -2.62
C PHE A 39 -7.97 11.21 -3.62
N PHE A 40 -8.33 10.96 -4.87
CA PHE A 40 -7.38 10.54 -5.91
C PHE A 40 -7.47 11.40 -7.16
N ASP A 41 -6.30 11.87 -7.60
CA ASP A 41 -6.01 12.49 -8.88
C ASP A 41 -5.69 11.38 -9.90
N LEU A 42 -6.64 11.08 -10.77
CA LEU A 42 -6.53 9.97 -11.73
C LEU A 42 -5.79 10.37 -13.00
N ASP A 43 -5.81 11.66 -13.35
CA ASP A 43 -5.27 12.16 -14.62
C ASP A 43 -4.00 13.01 -14.47
N GLY A 44 -3.67 13.41 -13.23
CA GLY A 44 -2.46 14.08 -12.81
C GLY A 44 -2.45 15.59 -13.03
N LYS A 45 -3.59 16.26 -13.20
CA LYS A 45 -3.62 17.67 -13.69
C LYS A 45 -4.24 18.70 -12.75
N ASP A 46 -5.45 18.50 -12.23
CA ASP A 46 -6.22 19.61 -11.66
C ASP A 46 -6.96 19.34 -10.35
N GLY A 47 -6.78 18.20 -9.71
CA GLY A 47 -7.35 17.94 -8.40
C GLY A 47 -7.55 16.47 -8.12
N ALA A 48 -8.52 16.14 -7.28
CA ALA A 48 -8.99 14.76 -7.20
C ALA A 48 -10.29 14.65 -8.00
N GLU A 49 -10.38 13.64 -8.87
CA GLU A 49 -11.57 13.35 -9.67
C GLU A 49 -12.44 12.30 -8.99
N THR A 50 -11.84 11.51 -8.09
CA THR A 50 -12.57 10.44 -7.40
C THR A 50 -12.27 10.39 -5.90
N VAL A 51 -13.22 9.81 -5.18
CA VAL A 51 -13.15 9.55 -3.75
C VAL A 51 -13.41 8.07 -3.50
N ARG A 52 -12.53 7.40 -2.73
CA ARG A 52 -12.78 6.07 -2.18
C ARG A 52 -13.32 6.24 -0.77
N LEU A 53 -14.53 5.75 -0.52
CA LEU A 53 -15.16 5.77 0.79
C LEU A 53 -15.04 4.38 1.43
N LYS A 54 -14.51 4.33 2.65
CA LYS A 54 -14.46 3.10 3.45
C LYS A 54 -15.19 3.31 4.77
N PHE A 55 -16.38 2.72 4.88
CA PHE A 55 -17.21 2.75 6.09
C PHE A 55 -16.87 1.59 7.02
N ILE A 56 -17.13 1.78 8.30
CA ILE A 56 -17.21 0.68 9.27
C ILE A 56 -18.70 0.49 9.54
N ASP A 57 -19.24 -0.66 9.15
CA ASP A 57 -20.65 -1.06 9.36
C ASP A 57 -21.01 -0.97 10.85
N ASN A 58 -22.12 -0.30 11.16
CA ASN A 58 -22.54 0.05 12.52
C ASN A 58 -21.42 0.79 13.31
N GLY A 59 -20.70 1.68 12.64
CA GLY A 59 -19.50 2.31 13.19
C GLY A 59 -19.14 3.65 12.52
N TYR A 60 -17.84 3.84 12.28
CA TYR A 60 -17.33 5.10 11.74
C TYR A 60 -17.88 5.39 10.33
N GLY A 61 -18.65 6.47 10.23
CA GLY A 61 -19.26 6.96 8.99
C GLY A 61 -20.66 6.43 8.70
N ASP A 62 -21.08 5.34 9.35
CA ASP A 62 -22.39 4.74 9.12
C ASP A 62 -23.43 5.30 10.11
N LYS A 63 -24.59 5.72 9.59
CA LYS A 63 -25.71 6.22 10.40
C LYS A 63 -26.76 5.17 10.67
N ASN A 64 -26.68 4.02 10.00
CA ASN A 64 -27.61 2.94 10.25
C ASN A 64 -27.11 2.06 11.39
N PRO A 65 -27.91 1.83 12.44
CA PRO A 65 -27.55 0.89 13.49
C PRO A 65 -27.74 -0.59 13.08
N ALA A 66 -28.38 -0.86 11.94
CA ALA A 66 -28.60 -2.20 11.43
C ALA A 66 -27.40 -2.69 10.61
N VAL A 67 -26.81 -3.80 11.04
CA VAL A 67 -25.71 -4.48 10.34
C VAL A 67 -26.11 -4.79 8.89
N GLY A 68 -25.25 -4.42 7.95
CA GLY A 68 -25.38 -4.72 6.52
C GLY A 68 -26.12 -3.70 5.67
N ILE A 69 -26.50 -2.54 6.23
CA ILE A 69 -27.06 -1.41 5.48
C ILE A 69 -26.27 -0.16 5.86
N ILE A 70 -25.67 0.52 4.88
CA ILE A 70 -25.02 1.82 5.11
C ILE A 70 -26.00 2.95 4.85
N GLU A 71 -26.14 3.89 5.78
CA GLU A 71 -26.84 5.17 5.57
C GLU A 71 -25.84 6.33 5.59
N ASP A 72 -25.73 7.05 4.47
CA ASP A 72 -24.65 8.01 4.22
C ASP A 72 -25.13 9.38 3.71
N PRO A 73 -25.64 10.26 4.59
CA PRO A 73 -25.69 11.68 4.27
C PRO A 73 -24.28 12.26 4.40
N SER A 74 -23.56 12.38 3.29
CA SER A 74 -22.20 12.91 3.27
C SER A 74 -21.92 13.90 2.14
N THR A 75 -20.83 14.66 2.31
CA THR A 75 -20.34 15.57 1.27
C THR A 75 -18.83 15.77 1.38
N ALA A 76 -18.21 16.05 0.24
CA ALA A 76 -16.88 16.63 0.20
C ALA A 76 -16.92 18.11 0.60
N GLY A 77 -15.82 18.59 1.16
CA GLY A 77 -15.56 19.98 1.51
C GLY A 77 -14.10 20.34 1.24
N VAL A 78 -13.80 21.62 1.38
CA VAL A 78 -12.44 22.15 1.23
C VAL A 78 -12.09 22.98 2.44
N VAL A 79 -10.91 22.75 2.99
CA VAL A 79 -10.34 23.53 4.09
C VAL A 79 -9.05 24.17 3.58
N GLU A 80 -8.81 25.43 3.95
CA GLU A 80 -7.53 26.07 3.70
C GLU A 80 -6.55 25.74 4.83
N LEU A 81 -5.52 24.94 4.54
CA LEU A 81 -4.48 24.52 5.47
C LEU A 81 -3.09 24.61 4.84
N ALA A 82 -2.13 25.06 5.64
CA ALA A 82 -0.69 25.03 5.39
C ALA A 82 -0.01 24.09 6.39
N PRO A 83 -0.24 22.76 6.31
CA PRO A 83 0.38 21.82 7.22
C PRO A 83 1.90 21.85 7.10
N ILE A 84 2.58 21.60 8.21
CA ILE A 84 4.03 21.41 8.26
C ILE A 84 4.38 20.11 8.97
N LEU A 85 5.60 19.63 8.72
CA LEU A 85 6.22 18.54 9.44
C LEU A 85 7.00 19.07 10.64
N THR A 86 6.79 18.48 11.82
CA THR A 86 7.61 18.73 13.00
C THR A 86 8.13 17.40 13.57
N SER A 87 9.45 17.21 13.49
CA SER A 87 10.13 15.99 13.95
C SER A 87 10.69 16.16 15.35
N LYS A 88 10.37 15.23 16.27
CA LYS A 88 10.92 15.20 17.64
C LYS A 88 11.12 13.75 18.10
N GLY A 89 12.38 13.32 18.21
CA GLY A 89 12.69 11.92 18.55
C GLY A 89 12.12 11.00 17.48
N SER A 90 11.23 10.08 17.84
CA SER A 90 10.54 9.17 16.91
C SER A 90 9.16 9.64 16.45
N ILE A 91 8.75 10.85 16.83
CA ILE A 91 7.42 11.38 16.56
C ILE A 91 7.49 12.42 15.45
N LEU A 92 6.70 12.20 14.39
CA LEU A 92 6.40 13.19 13.35
C LEU A 92 5.02 13.78 13.63
N SER A 93 4.94 15.07 13.92
CA SER A 93 3.65 15.78 13.96
C SER A 93 3.37 16.41 12.59
N VAL A 94 2.16 16.25 12.08
CA VAL A 94 1.73 16.82 10.80
C VAL A 94 0.49 17.66 11.03
N GLU A 95 0.68 18.97 11.10
CA GLU A 95 -0.39 19.91 11.43
C GLU A 95 -0.14 21.28 10.81
N ASP A 96 -1.21 22.02 10.47
CA ASP A 96 -1.12 23.46 10.27
C ASP A 96 -0.92 24.13 11.65
N PRO A 97 0.12 24.96 11.83
CA PRO A 97 0.37 25.65 13.10
C PRO A 97 -0.80 26.53 13.59
N ASN A 98 -1.61 27.05 12.66
CA ASN A 98 -2.73 27.94 12.91
C ASN A 98 -4.09 27.22 12.97
N ASP A 99 -4.19 26.01 12.40
CA ASP A 99 -5.40 25.18 12.45
C ASP A 99 -5.06 23.69 12.62
N LYS A 100 -5.02 23.26 13.88
CA LYS A 100 -4.61 21.90 14.25
C LYS A 100 -5.76 20.89 14.28
N VAL A 101 -6.98 21.30 13.95
CA VAL A 101 -8.19 20.50 14.22
C VAL A 101 -9.04 20.25 12.98
N SER A 102 -8.94 21.09 11.95
CA SER A 102 -9.71 20.86 10.73
C SER A 102 -9.28 19.55 10.06
N PRO A 103 -10.21 18.65 9.71
CA PRO A 103 -9.93 17.26 9.40
C PRO A 103 -9.63 17.03 7.92
N ALA A 104 -8.84 17.89 7.29
CA ALA A 104 -8.55 17.75 5.86
C ALA A 104 -7.42 16.75 5.60
N ALA A 105 -7.46 16.15 4.42
CA ALA A 105 -6.49 15.19 3.96
C ALA A 105 -5.13 15.87 3.77
N VAL A 106 -4.10 15.25 4.33
CA VAL A 106 -2.70 15.59 4.10
C VAL A 106 -2.03 14.36 3.51
N VAL A 107 -1.21 14.55 2.48
CA VAL A 107 -0.53 13.44 1.80
C VAL A 107 0.96 13.52 2.07
N LEU A 108 1.54 12.37 2.42
CA LEU A 108 2.98 12.22 2.63
C LEU A 108 3.53 11.19 1.64
N ARG A 109 4.65 11.52 0.99
CA ARG A 109 5.41 10.58 0.16
C ARG A 109 6.53 9.95 0.98
N SER A 110 6.53 8.62 1.06
CA SER A 110 7.61 7.84 1.66
C SER A 110 8.48 7.23 0.57
N SER A 111 9.80 7.37 0.68
CA SER A 111 10.79 6.78 -0.23
C SER A 111 12.05 6.38 0.51
N ILE A 112 12.84 5.44 -0.03
CA ILE A 112 14.10 5.03 0.58
C ILE A 112 15.26 5.77 -0.09
N THR A 113 16.16 6.34 0.72
CA THR A 113 17.36 7.05 0.24
C THR A 113 18.67 6.35 0.63
N SER A 114 18.63 5.45 1.62
CA SER A 114 19.71 4.53 1.98
C SER A 114 19.09 3.19 2.35
N ARG A 115 19.76 2.09 2.00
CA ARG A 115 19.27 0.72 2.20
C ARG A 115 20.12 -0.02 3.22
N ALA A 116 19.49 -0.87 4.03
CA ALA A 116 20.19 -1.83 4.88
C ALA A 116 20.77 -2.99 4.06
N ASN A 117 21.67 -3.78 4.66
CA ASN A 117 22.20 -5.02 4.08
C ASN A 117 21.23 -6.21 4.20
N SER A 118 19.98 -5.94 4.58
CA SER A 118 18.94 -6.95 4.77
C SER A 118 17.62 -6.37 4.26
N VAL A 119 16.68 -7.24 3.87
CA VAL A 119 15.33 -6.82 3.51
C VAL A 119 14.51 -6.59 4.77
N ASN A 120 14.25 -5.32 5.05
CA ASN A 120 13.47 -4.88 6.19
C ASN A 120 12.10 -4.37 5.71
N GLN A 121 11.08 -4.55 6.54
CA GLN A 121 9.76 -3.99 6.31
C GLN A 121 9.63 -2.65 7.02
N LEU A 122 9.21 -1.60 6.31
CA LEU A 122 8.98 -0.28 6.87
C LEU A 122 7.48 -0.02 7.00
N GLY A 123 7.10 0.62 8.09
CA GLY A 123 5.71 0.96 8.37
C GLY A 123 5.57 2.14 9.30
N TYR A 124 4.34 2.49 9.61
CA TYR A 124 4.01 3.54 10.57
C TYR A 124 2.77 3.20 11.39
N VAL A 125 2.66 3.88 12.52
CA VAL A 125 1.44 3.95 13.33
C VAL A 125 1.03 5.41 13.43
N ALA A 126 -0.25 5.68 13.21
CA ALA A 126 -0.85 7.01 13.41
C ALA A 126 -1.47 7.12 14.81
N PHE A 127 -1.43 8.33 15.34
CA PHE A 127 -1.94 8.71 16.66
C PHE A 127 -2.68 10.03 16.57
N SER A 128 -3.66 10.21 17.45
CA SER A 128 -4.32 11.51 17.61
C SER A 128 -3.37 12.52 18.27
N ASN A 129 -3.61 13.82 18.11
CA ASN A 129 -2.67 14.85 18.59
C ASN A 129 -2.36 14.74 20.10
N SER A 130 -3.36 14.44 20.94
CA SER A 130 -3.20 14.32 22.39
C SER A 130 -2.84 12.92 22.89
N GLU A 131 -2.74 11.94 21.99
CA GLU A 131 -2.52 10.53 22.36
C GLU A 131 -1.06 10.27 22.75
N ASP A 132 -0.86 9.34 23.70
CA ASP A 132 0.46 8.78 23.98
C ASP A 132 0.93 7.95 22.77
N THR A 133 2.11 8.27 22.26
CA THR A 133 2.70 7.65 21.08
C THR A 133 3.51 6.38 21.39
N THR A 134 3.38 5.83 22.60
CA THR A 134 4.05 4.59 22.99
C THR A 134 3.57 3.42 22.15
N ILE A 135 4.49 2.77 21.43
CA ILE A 135 4.20 1.60 20.62
C ILE A 135 4.02 0.37 21.52
N THR A 136 2.85 -0.25 21.44
CA THR A 136 2.52 -1.50 22.13
C THR A 136 2.11 -2.58 21.13
N TYR A 137 2.04 -3.83 21.59
CA TYR A 137 1.68 -4.97 20.73
C TYR A 137 0.28 -4.79 20.12
N ASN A 138 -0.70 -4.36 20.91
CA ASN A 138 -2.06 -4.11 20.43
C ASN A 138 -2.12 -2.92 19.47
N ILE A 139 -1.35 -1.86 19.74
CA ILE A 139 -1.27 -0.71 18.83
C ILE A 139 -0.72 -1.15 17.46
N LEU A 140 0.34 -1.97 17.42
CA LEU A 140 0.84 -2.51 16.16
C LEU A 140 -0.19 -3.42 15.49
N LYS A 141 -0.78 -4.35 16.24
CA LYS A 141 -1.81 -5.27 15.74
C LYS A 141 -2.95 -4.55 15.03
N ASP A 142 -3.49 -3.52 15.68
CA ASP A 142 -4.73 -2.91 15.23
C ASP A 142 -4.46 -1.79 14.21
N ARG A 143 -3.36 -1.03 14.40
CA ARG A 143 -3.14 0.26 13.73
C ARG A 143 -1.86 0.37 12.92
N ALA A 144 -0.99 -0.64 12.91
CA ALA A 144 0.15 -0.60 12.01
C ALA A 144 -0.32 -0.57 10.55
N ASN A 145 0.35 0.28 9.78
CA ASN A 145 0.23 0.36 8.33
C ASN A 145 1.61 0.09 7.73
N ILE A 146 1.70 -0.92 6.87
CA ILE A 146 2.92 -1.26 6.15
C ILE A 146 3.06 -0.34 4.94
N LEU A 147 4.23 0.24 4.75
CA LEU A 147 4.56 1.04 3.58
C LEU A 147 5.06 0.16 2.44
N PHE A 148 6.20 -0.49 2.67
CA PHE A 148 6.90 -1.35 1.71
C PHE A 148 8.08 -2.03 2.42
N ALA A 149 8.72 -2.97 1.74
CA ALA A 149 10.06 -3.45 2.09
C ALA A 149 11.14 -2.68 1.32
N ASN A 150 12.34 -2.61 1.88
CA ASN A 150 13.53 -2.21 1.12
C ASN A 150 14.08 -3.41 0.34
N LEU A 151 14.80 -3.12 -0.74
CA LEU A 151 15.81 -4.03 -1.29
C LEU A 151 17.08 -3.92 -0.46
N GLU A 152 17.92 -4.93 -0.44
CA GLU A 152 19.22 -4.82 0.21
C GLU A 152 20.15 -3.80 -0.47
N SER A 153 21.25 -3.47 0.20
CA SER A 153 22.17 -2.43 -0.26
C SER A 153 23.08 -2.88 -1.41
N GLY A 154 23.37 -4.18 -1.50
CA GLY A 154 24.19 -4.83 -2.51
C GLY A 154 23.34 -5.51 -3.58
N ASP A 155 24.00 -6.21 -4.51
CA ASP A 155 23.46 -7.23 -5.44
C ASP A 155 22.10 -6.99 -6.12
N VAL A 156 21.72 -5.74 -6.32
CA VAL A 156 20.42 -5.38 -6.90
C VAL A 156 20.50 -4.96 -8.36
N PRO A 157 19.46 -5.29 -9.16
CA PRO A 157 19.44 -4.89 -10.56
C PRO A 157 19.29 -3.38 -10.68
N SER A 158 19.52 -2.85 -11.89
CA SER A 158 19.34 -1.43 -12.16
C SER A 158 17.90 -0.99 -11.90
N LEU A 159 17.73 -0.09 -10.93
CA LEU A 159 16.43 0.50 -10.55
C LEU A 159 16.03 1.68 -11.43
N ALA A 160 16.65 1.86 -12.59
CA ALA A 160 16.27 2.91 -13.53
C ALA A 160 14.79 2.76 -13.93
N ASN A 161 14.03 3.86 -13.88
CA ASN A 161 12.58 3.88 -14.19
C ASN A 161 11.71 2.97 -13.30
N ILE A 162 12.21 2.58 -12.12
CA ILE A 162 11.45 1.86 -11.09
C ILE A 162 11.14 2.84 -9.96
N ASN A 163 9.85 2.94 -9.60
CA ASN A 163 9.42 3.80 -8.50
C ASN A 163 9.21 2.98 -7.22
N LEU A 164 10.08 3.16 -6.23
CA LEU A 164 10.00 2.51 -4.91
C LEU A 164 9.49 3.46 -3.82
N SER A 165 8.59 4.37 -4.19
CA SER A 165 7.92 5.26 -3.24
C SER A 165 6.47 4.85 -3.02
N ARG A 166 5.89 5.35 -1.93
CA ARG A 166 4.48 5.21 -1.61
C ARG A 166 3.94 6.50 -1.03
N ASP A 167 2.79 6.93 -1.54
CA ASP A 167 2.08 8.07 -0.98
C ASP A 167 1.00 7.56 -0.02
N ILE A 168 0.89 8.21 1.13
CA ILE A 168 -0.09 7.88 2.17
C ILE A 168 -0.93 9.11 2.50
N SER A 169 -2.22 8.87 2.78
CA SER A 169 -3.11 9.91 3.28
C SER A 169 -3.24 9.80 4.80
N ILE A 170 -3.17 10.95 5.45
CA ILE A 170 -3.38 11.15 6.88
C ILE A 170 -4.31 12.36 7.09
N ILE A 171 -4.71 12.61 8.34
CA ILE A 171 -5.51 13.78 8.70
C ILE A 171 -4.61 14.83 9.35
N ASN A 172 -4.83 16.09 9.00
CA ASN A 172 -4.23 17.23 9.70
C ASN A 172 -4.40 17.12 11.23
N GLY A 173 -3.34 17.37 11.98
CA GLY A 173 -3.31 17.24 13.45
C GLY A 173 -2.84 15.88 13.96
N GLN A 174 -2.55 14.92 13.08
CA GLN A 174 -2.07 13.59 13.50
C GLN A 174 -0.57 13.57 13.81
N LYS A 175 -0.20 12.59 14.65
CA LYS A 175 1.18 12.20 14.91
C LYS A 175 1.46 10.84 14.29
N LEU A 176 2.65 10.64 13.75
CA LEU A 176 3.10 9.37 13.20
C LEU A 176 4.36 8.91 13.94
N VAL A 177 4.45 7.60 14.19
CA VAL A 177 5.68 6.91 14.60
C VAL A 177 6.01 5.89 13.54
N PHE A 178 7.15 6.08 12.87
CA PHE A 178 7.64 5.13 11.87
C PHE A 178 8.42 4.01 12.56
N PHE A 179 8.35 2.82 12.01
CA PHE A 179 9.07 1.65 12.48
C PHE A 179 9.68 0.86 11.33
N GLU A 180 10.63 0.02 11.71
CA GLU A 180 11.32 -0.92 10.85
C GLU A 180 11.30 -2.31 11.50
N VAL A 181 10.92 -3.30 10.71
CA VAL A 181 11.06 -4.73 11.04
C VAL A 181 12.26 -5.26 10.28
N VAL A 182 13.29 -5.65 11.00
CA VAL A 182 14.60 -6.02 10.46
C VAL A 182 14.59 -7.49 10.09
N ASP A 183 14.94 -7.80 8.84
CA ASP A 183 15.10 -9.17 8.33
C ASP A 183 13.87 -10.06 8.64
N SER A 184 12.68 -9.47 8.47
CA SER A 184 11.41 -10.09 8.83
C SER A 184 10.20 -9.32 8.30
N THR A 185 9.02 -9.79 8.66
CA THR A 185 7.75 -9.06 8.51
C THR A 185 7.11 -8.83 9.86
N LEU A 186 6.27 -7.80 9.95
CA LEU A 186 5.50 -7.54 11.15
C LEU A 186 4.60 -8.73 11.48
N ASP A 187 3.92 -9.36 10.51
CA ASP A 187 3.01 -10.46 10.83
C ASP A 187 3.76 -11.69 11.36
N LYS A 188 4.96 -11.97 10.84
CA LYS A 188 5.82 -13.04 11.36
C LYS A 188 6.18 -12.79 12.83
N LEU A 189 6.60 -11.56 13.16
CA LEU A 189 6.90 -11.20 14.55
C LEU A 189 5.65 -11.27 15.44
N MET A 190 4.52 -10.72 14.98
CA MET A 190 3.25 -10.73 15.70
C MET A 190 2.74 -12.15 15.95
N GLY A 191 2.94 -13.08 15.01
CA GLY A 191 2.54 -14.48 15.12
C GLY A 191 3.43 -15.32 16.06
N GLN A 192 4.62 -14.82 16.40
CA GLN A 192 5.62 -15.53 17.22
C GLN A 192 5.82 -14.94 18.61
N ALA A 193 5.26 -13.78 18.88
CA ALA A 193 5.44 -13.05 20.13
C ALA A 193 4.12 -12.52 20.69
N SER A 194 4.11 -12.30 22.01
CA SER A 194 2.97 -11.75 22.74
C SER A 194 3.17 -10.30 23.20
N SER A 195 4.37 -9.76 22.99
CA SER A 195 4.73 -8.39 23.36
C SER A 195 5.80 -7.82 22.42
N VAL A 196 5.86 -6.48 22.29
CA VAL A 196 6.89 -5.81 21.48
C VAL A 196 8.30 -6.08 22.00
N ARG A 197 8.45 -6.34 23.30
CA ARG A 197 9.76 -6.67 23.90
C ARG A 197 10.34 -7.96 23.35
N GLU A 198 9.49 -8.94 23.04
CA GLU A 198 9.89 -10.22 22.46
C GLU A 198 10.37 -10.10 21.01
N PHE A 199 10.03 -9.01 20.31
CA PHE A 199 10.58 -8.75 18.97
C PHE A 199 12.09 -8.52 18.99
N GLY A 200 12.66 -8.15 20.14
CA GLY A 200 14.10 -7.96 20.31
C GLY A 200 14.67 -6.93 19.33
N THR A 201 15.75 -7.30 18.64
CA THR A 201 16.43 -6.45 17.65
C THR A 201 15.74 -6.42 16.29
N ASN A 202 14.73 -7.28 16.08
CA ASN A 202 14.03 -7.39 14.80
C ASN A 202 12.97 -6.30 14.64
N PHE A 203 12.74 -5.46 15.66
CA PHE A 203 11.84 -4.32 15.58
C PHE A 203 12.47 -3.09 16.20
N ARG A 204 12.35 -1.94 15.53
CA ARG A 204 12.75 -0.65 16.08
C ARG A 204 11.87 0.48 15.57
N THR A 205 11.62 1.48 16.41
CA THR A 205 11.07 2.76 15.94
C THR A 205 12.18 3.60 15.32
N LEU A 206 11.85 4.42 14.33
CA LEU A 206 12.81 5.26 13.64
C LEU A 206 12.92 6.64 14.30
N THR A 207 14.15 7.17 14.34
CA THR A 207 14.42 8.53 14.81
C THR A 207 14.33 9.50 13.64
N LEU A 208 13.67 10.62 13.85
CA LEU A 208 13.35 11.61 12.85
C LEU A 208 14.25 12.84 12.95
N ASN A 209 14.71 13.32 11.80
CA ASN A 209 15.40 14.59 11.66
C ASN A 209 14.99 15.24 10.34
N GLY A 210 14.47 16.46 10.40
CA GLY A 210 13.85 17.09 9.24
C GLY A 210 13.52 18.56 9.43
N SER A 211 12.88 19.10 8.40
CA SER A 211 12.36 20.44 8.28
C SER A 211 10.83 20.41 8.12
N ALA A 212 10.23 21.58 7.86
CA ALA A 212 8.78 21.75 7.72
C ALA A 212 8.14 20.98 6.54
N THR A 213 8.91 20.56 5.54
CA THR A 213 8.37 19.93 4.33
C THR A 213 8.98 18.57 4.02
N THR A 214 10.08 18.21 4.66
CA THR A 214 10.74 16.91 4.47
C THR A 214 11.43 16.46 5.76
N THR A 215 11.35 15.18 6.08
CA THR A 215 12.08 14.58 7.20
C THR A 215 12.65 13.24 6.80
N ASN A 216 13.80 12.90 7.36
CA ASN A 216 14.35 11.56 7.29
C ASN A 216 14.02 10.81 8.58
N ALA A 217 13.73 9.52 8.47
CA ALA A 217 13.55 8.58 9.58
C ALA A 217 14.59 7.45 9.45
N THR A 218 15.41 7.27 10.48
CA THR A 218 16.44 6.21 10.49
C THR A 218 16.82 5.82 11.91
N SER A 219 17.14 4.53 12.10
CA SER A 219 17.75 3.98 13.32
C SER A 219 18.56 2.71 13.01
N GLY A 220 19.04 2.60 11.76
CA GLY A 220 19.65 1.39 11.19
C GLY A 220 20.25 1.69 9.81
N GLY A 221 20.38 0.68 8.96
CA GLY A 221 20.92 0.84 7.60
C GLY A 221 19.97 1.57 6.64
N ASN A 222 18.66 1.49 6.89
CA ASN A 222 17.67 2.20 6.09
C ASN A 222 17.56 3.67 6.48
N THR A 223 17.38 4.53 5.47
CA THR A 223 16.91 5.91 5.64
C THR A 223 15.65 6.11 4.82
N LEU A 224 14.53 6.26 5.53
CA LEU A 224 13.24 6.60 4.95
C LEU A 224 13.11 8.12 4.86
N LYS A 225 12.93 8.64 3.65
CA LYS A 225 12.60 10.05 3.38
C LYS A 225 11.10 10.20 3.31
N ILE A 226 10.56 11.15 4.06
CA ILE A 226 9.14 11.52 4.10
C ILE A 226 9.01 12.95 3.61
N ASP A 227 8.27 13.16 2.53
CA ASP A 227 7.98 14.48 1.97
C ASP A 227 6.51 14.82 2.16
N LEU A 228 6.23 16.05 2.59
CA LEU A 228 4.89 16.60 2.56
C LEU A 228 4.56 17.02 1.12
N ILE A 229 3.55 16.40 0.51
CA ILE A 229 3.17 16.70 -0.87
C ILE A 229 1.87 17.51 -0.95
N ASN A 230 1.82 18.38 -1.96
CA ASN A 230 0.70 19.27 -2.21
C ASN A 230 -0.13 18.81 -3.41
N SER A 231 -0.47 17.53 -3.40
CA SER A 231 -1.31 16.85 -4.38
C SER A 231 -2.17 15.81 -3.69
N SER A 232 -3.21 15.35 -4.37
CA SER A 232 -3.98 14.17 -3.96
C SER A 232 -3.17 12.89 -4.24
N LEU A 233 -3.70 11.75 -3.80
CA LEU A 233 -3.13 10.44 -4.14
C LEU A 233 -3.26 10.17 -5.64
N SER A 234 -2.35 9.42 -6.23
CA SER A 234 -2.40 9.11 -7.67
C SER A 234 -3.30 7.91 -7.97
N ILE A 235 -3.63 7.68 -9.25
CA ILE A 235 -4.22 6.41 -9.71
C ILE A 235 -3.38 5.19 -9.30
N GLY A 236 -2.05 5.35 -9.24
CA GLY A 236 -1.16 4.31 -8.76
C GLY A 236 -1.43 3.95 -7.31
N ASP A 237 -1.62 4.94 -6.45
CA ASP A 237 -1.92 4.72 -5.03
C ASP A 237 -3.30 4.12 -4.82
N LEU A 238 -4.28 4.45 -5.66
CA LEU A 238 -5.60 3.82 -5.67
C LEU A 238 -5.49 2.30 -5.93
N ILE A 239 -4.68 1.92 -6.92
CA ILE A 239 -4.47 0.51 -7.30
C ILE A 239 -3.68 -0.25 -6.22
N SER A 240 -2.79 0.42 -5.49
CA SER A 240 -1.96 -0.19 -4.44
C SER A 240 -2.44 0.12 -3.02
N THR A 241 -3.71 0.49 -2.81
CA THR A 241 -4.16 0.95 -1.48
C THR A 241 -4.12 -0.18 -0.43
N ASP A 242 -4.43 -1.43 -0.81
CA ASP A 242 -4.53 -2.58 0.10
C ASP A 242 -3.29 -3.49 0.09
N VAL A 243 -2.11 -2.93 -0.16
CA VAL A 243 -0.84 -3.67 -0.03
C VAL A 243 -0.62 -4.07 1.44
N GLN A 244 -0.85 -5.36 1.73
CA GLN A 244 -0.47 -6.04 2.97
C GLN A 244 0.89 -6.73 2.79
N GLU A 245 1.08 -7.94 3.33
CA GLU A 245 2.32 -8.71 3.11
C GLU A 245 2.52 -9.13 1.66
N SER A 246 1.44 -9.57 0.99
CA SER A 246 1.48 -10.00 -0.41
C SER A 246 1.08 -8.84 -1.33
N PRO A 247 1.86 -8.55 -2.39
CA PRO A 247 1.50 -7.50 -3.33
C PRO A 247 0.27 -7.91 -4.16
N ILE A 248 -0.71 -7.02 -4.20
CA ILE A 248 -1.91 -7.12 -5.04
C ILE A 248 -2.09 -5.81 -5.80
N LEU A 249 -2.72 -5.87 -6.97
CA LEU A 249 -3.17 -4.72 -7.73
C LEU A 249 -4.70 -4.70 -7.72
N ASP A 250 -5.30 -3.69 -7.13
CA ASP A 250 -6.75 -3.56 -6.97
C ASP A 250 -7.34 -2.54 -7.95
N PHE A 251 -7.96 -3.03 -9.02
CA PHE A 251 -8.66 -2.20 -10.01
C PHE A 251 -10.17 -2.14 -9.76
N SER A 252 -10.68 -2.63 -8.63
CA SER A 252 -12.13 -2.72 -8.37
C SER A 252 -12.82 -1.36 -8.41
N SER A 253 -12.15 -0.31 -7.94
CA SER A 253 -12.62 1.09 -7.96
C SER A 253 -12.58 1.75 -9.34
N LEU A 254 -12.03 1.05 -10.35
CA LEU A 254 -11.81 1.53 -11.72
C LEU A 254 -12.62 0.74 -12.75
N SER A 255 -13.67 0.02 -12.33
CA SER A 255 -14.55 -0.69 -13.28
C SER A 255 -15.15 0.27 -14.32
N GLY A 256 -15.22 -0.18 -15.57
CA GLY A 256 -15.63 0.63 -16.73
C GLY A 256 -14.61 1.70 -17.15
N THR A 257 -13.50 1.87 -16.42
CA THR A 257 -12.44 2.82 -16.78
C THR A 257 -11.41 2.14 -17.68
N SER A 258 -11.07 2.82 -18.77
CA SER A 258 -10.03 2.38 -19.69
C SER A 258 -8.66 2.82 -19.20
N LEU A 259 -7.75 1.88 -19.02
CA LEU A 259 -6.42 2.07 -18.45
C LEU A 259 -5.33 1.68 -19.45
N THR A 260 -4.17 2.32 -19.32
CA THR A 260 -2.93 1.98 -20.00
C THR A 260 -1.77 2.30 -19.06
N GLY A 261 -0.54 2.25 -19.55
CA GLY A 261 0.63 2.56 -18.75
C GLY A 261 1.89 1.97 -19.33
N SER A 262 2.87 1.82 -18.46
CA SER A 262 4.09 1.07 -18.73
C SER A 262 4.41 0.15 -17.56
N VAL A 263 5.08 -0.94 -17.85
CA VAL A 263 5.68 -1.83 -16.87
C VAL A 263 7.18 -1.90 -17.12
N THR A 264 7.96 -1.73 -16.06
CA THR A 264 9.40 -1.88 -16.06
C THR A 264 9.76 -3.14 -15.29
N VAL A 265 10.60 -3.99 -15.88
CA VAL A 265 11.06 -5.26 -15.31
C VAL A 265 12.59 -5.25 -15.29
N ALA A 266 13.18 -5.23 -14.10
CA ALA A 266 14.62 -5.35 -13.89
C ALA A 266 14.92 -6.73 -13.32
N ARG A 267 16.02 -7.36 -13.74
CA ARG A 267 16.37 -8.72 -13.31
C ARG A 267 17.86 -8.86 -13.05
N GLU A 268 18.19 -9.44 -11.91
CA GLU A 268 19.53 -9.89 -11.53
C GLU A 268 19.37 -11.27 -10.90
N ALA A 269 19.36 -12.31 -11.72
CA ALA A 269 19.10 -13.66 -11.22
C ALA A 269 19.72 -14.72 -12.12
N SER A 270 20.15 -15.83 -11.51
CA SER A 270 20.64 -16.99 -12.26
C SER A 270 19.52 -17.71 -13.02
N TYR A 271 18.29 -17.68 -12.52
CA TYR A 271 17.16 -18.39 -13.11
C TYR A 271 16.30 -17.52 -14.01
N ASN A 272 15.79 -18.12 -15.10
CA ASN A 272 14.90 -17.41 -16.03
C ASN A 272 13.47 -17.45 -15.53
N SER A 273 13.13 -16.43 -14.76
CA SER A 273 11.80 -16.22 -14.22
C SER A 273 10.92 -15.41 -15.18
N THR A 274 9.64 -15.77 -15.23
CA THR A 274 8.60 -15.05 -15.97
C THR A 274 7.45 -14.76 -15.02
N ILE A 275 7.10 -13.48 -14.85
CA ILE A 275 5.97 -13.05 -14.04
C ILE A 275 4.71 -12.95 -14.92
N GLY A 276 3.60 -13.46 -14.39
CA GLY A 276 2.26 -13.26 -14.90
C GLY A 276 1.31 -12.88 -13.76
N PHE A 277 0.04 -12.66 -14.11
CA PHE A 277 -0.99 -12.26 -13.16
C PHE A 277 -2.25 -13.11 -13.28
N TYR A 278 -2.93 -13.28 -12.16
CA TYR A 278 -4.22 -13.96 -12.09
C TYR A 278 -5.18 -13.18 -11.21
N LYS A 279 -6.47 -13.32 -11.52
CA LYS A 279 -7.58 -12.71 -10.81
C LYS A 279 -7.79 -13.39 -9.47
N ILE A 280 -8.00 -12.57 -8.44
CA ILE A 280 -8.39 -13.01 -7.09
C ILE A 280 -9.72 -12.35 -6.71
N GLU A 281 -10.45 -13.00 -5.82
CA GLU A 281 -11.79 -12.60 -5.39
C GLU A 281 -11.73 -11.66 -4.15
N ASN A 282 -10.61 -11.64 -3.44
CA ASN A 282 -10.38 -10.79 -2.27
C ASN A 282 -8.88 -10.64 -1.96
N ALA A 283 -8.54 -9.74 -1.04
CA ALA A 283 -7.16 -9.48 -0.60
C ALA A 283 -6.46 -10.69 0.06
N GLY A 284 -7.21 -11.71 0.48
CA GLY A 284 -6.67 -12.97 1.00
C GLY A 284 -6.21 -13.95 -0.10
N GLY A 285 -6.37 -13.58 -1.38
CA GLY A 285 -5.89 -14.36 -2.52
C GLY A 285 -6.86 -15.45 -2.97
N ALA A 286 -8.11 -15.46 -2.53
CA ALA A 286 -9.03 -16.51 -2.93
C ALA A 286 -9.28 -16.50 -4.45
N VAL A 287 -9.42 -17.66 -5.07
CA VAL A 287 -9.68 -17.83 -6.51
C VAL A 287 -10.93 -18.65 -6.74
N ARG A 288 -11.60 -18.44 -7.87
CA ARG A 288 -12.75 -19.24 -8.29
C ARG A 288 -12.32 -20.37 -9.22
N ASP A 289 -12.75 -21.60 -8.94
CA ASP A 289 -12.49 -22.71 -9.85
C ASP A 289 -13.50 -22.77 -11.02
N SER A 290 -13.32 -23.72 -11.93
CA SER A 290 -14.20 -23.90 -13.10
C SER A 290 -15.62 -24.37 -12.75
N LEU A 291 -15.85 -24.85 -11.53
CA LEU A 291 -17.15 -25.28 -11.01
C LEU A 291 -17.83 -24.18 -10.20
N GLY A 292 -17.15 -23.04 -9.99
CA GLY A 292 -17.65 -21.87 -9.28
C GLY A 292 -17.31 -21.84 -7.78
N ALA A 293 -16.57 -22.82 -7.25
CA ALA A 293 -16.15 -22.84 -5.85
C ALA A 293 -15.04 -21.82 -5.59
N ILE A 294 -15.06 -21.20 -4.40
CA ILE A 294 -14.01 -20.29 -3.94
C ILE A 294 -12.97 -21.07 -3.16
N LEU A 295 -11.72 -21.05 -3.63
CA LEU A 295 -10.57 -21.73 -3.04
C LEU A 295 -9.64 -20.69 -2.41
N GLN A 296 -9.18 -20.96 -1.19
CA GLN A 296 -8.17 -20.16 -0.49
C GLN A 296 -6.76 -20.64 -0.85
N PRO A 297 -5.74 -19.78 -0.78
CA PRO A 297 -4.35 -20.22 -0.86
C PRO A 297 -4.08 -21.36 0.13
N GLY A 298 -3.61 -22.50 -0.40
CA GLY A 298 -3.34 -23.73 0.36
C GLY A 298 -4.40 -24.82 0.19
N ASP A 299 -5.58 -24.50 -0.35
CA ASP A 299 -6.60 -25.50 -0.66
C ASP A 299 -6.14 -26.41 -1.81
N ALA A 300 -6.64 -27.65 -1.79
CA ALA A 300 -6.46 -28.57 -2.91
C ALA A 300 -6.99 -27.93 -4.21
N ASN A 301 -6.23 -28.08 -5.30
CA ASN A 301 -6.52 -27.50 -6.61
C ASN A 301 -6.43 -25.97 -6.71
N TYR A 302 -6.08 -25.24 -5.64
CA TYR A 302 -5.90 -23.78 -5.70
C TYR A 302 -4.98 -23.36 -6.85
N ARG A 303 -3.78 -23.98 -6.93
CA ARG A 303 -2.78 -23.67 -7.97
C ARG A 303 -3.33 -23.91 -9.38
N THR A 304 -4.10 -24.99 -9.57
CA THR A 304 -4.75 -25.31 -10.85
C THR A 304 -5.83 -24.29 -11.20
N ALA A 305 -6.65 -23.87 -10.23
CA ALA A 305 -7.67 -22.85 -10.44
C ALA A 305 -7.04 -21.48 -10.75
N ALA A 306 -6.03 -21.07 -9.98
CA ALA A 306 -5.32 -19.81 -10.17
C ALA A 306 -4.70 -19.68 -11.56
N LEU A 307 -4.13 -20.76 -12.09
CA LEU A 307 -3.51 -20.80 -13.42
C LEU A 307 -4.48 -21.21 -14.55
N SER A 308 -5.78 -21.35 -14.25
CA SER A 308 -6.77 -21.63 -15.27
C SER A 308 -6.98 -20.42 -16.19
N SER A 309 -7.33 -20.67 -17.45
CA SER A 309 -7.59 -19.60 -18.43
C SER A 309 -8.67 -18.59 -18.01
N ASN A 310 -9.55 -18.98 -17.07
CA ASN A 310 -10.60 -18.09 -16.55
C ASN A 310 -10.05 -17.07 -15.55
N ASN A 311 -8.98 -17.41 -14.84
CA ASN A 311 -8.36 -16.55 -13.83
C ASN A 311 -7.12 -15.84 -14.34
N ILE A 312 -6.41 -16.36 -15.33
CA ILE A 312 -5.25 -15.66 -15.91
C ILE A 312 -5.65 -14.30 -16.48
N PHE A 313 -4.88 -13.28 -16.12
CA PHE A 313 -4.98 -11.94 -16.68
C PHE A 313 -3.81 -11.70 -17.64
N SER A 314 -4.10 -11.65 -18.95
CA SER A 314 -3.08 -11.64 -19.99
C SER A 314 -2.71 -10.27 -20.54
N ASN A 315 -3.40 -9.18 -20.15
CA ASN A 315 -3.17 -7.85 -20.75
C ASN A 315 -1.80 -7.25 -20.41
N PHE A 316 -1.13 -7.71 -19.36
CA PHE A 316 0.26 -7.34 -19.06
C PHE A 316 1.28 -8.17 -19.85
N GLY A 317 0.84 -9.23 -20.53
CA GLY A 317 1.72 -10.20 -21.16
C GLY A 317 2.54 -10.99 -20.15
N SER A 318 3.60 -11.61 -20.64
CA SER A 318 4.61 -12.28 -19.82
C SER A 318 5.74 -11.31 -19.52
N LEU A 319 5.95 -11.02 -18.25
CA LEU A 319 6.95 -10.07 -17.79
C LEU A 319 8.27 -10.77 -17.54
N THR A 320 9.32 -10.36 -18.24
CA THR A 320 10.67 -10.92 -18.10
C THR A 320 11.70 -9.92 -18.59
N ALA A 321 12.96 -10.12 -18.18
CA ALA A 321 14.11 -9.37 -18.64
C ALA A 321 15.34 -10.30 -18.78
N ALA A 322 16.32 -9.86 -19.56
CA ALA A 322 17.63 -10.50 -19.58
C ALA A 322 18.34 -10.30 -18.23
N ASN A 323 19.20 -11.24 -17.84
CA ASN A 323 19.99 -11.11 -16.62
C ASN A 323 20.88 -9.84 -16.65
N GLY A 324 20.91 -9.09 -15.56
CA GLY A 324 21.56 -7.78 -15.44
C GLY A 324 20.89 -6.67 -16.26
N GLY A 325 19.71 -6.95 -16.83
CA GLY A 325 19.00 -6.08 -17.75
C GLY A 325 17.75 -5.46 -17.15
N ASN A 326 17.23 -4.44 -17.84
CA ASN A 326 15.96 -3.82 -17.53
C ASN A 326 15.15 -3.61 -18.81
N THR A 327 13.87 -3.94 -18.79
CA THR A 327 12.96 -3.82 -19.94
C THR A 327 11.74 -3.02 -19.54
N THR A 328 11.45 -1.95 -20.29
CA THR A 328 10.20 -1.19 -20.15
C THR A 328 9.29 -1.47 -21.34
N THR A 329 8.06 -1.90 -21.06
CA THR A 329 7.04 -2.21 -22.06
C THR A 329 5.80 -1.34 -21.84
N ASN A 330 5.24 -0.79 -22.91
CA ASN A 330 3.96 -0.10 -22.85
C ASN A 330 2.82 -1.11 -22.79
N LEU A 331 1.85 -0.87 -21.91
CA LEU A 331 0.67 -1.71 -21.77
C LEU A 331 -0.34 -1.34 -22.85
N THR A 332 -0.87 -2.36 -23.53
CA THR A 332 -2.08 -2.18 -24.34
C THR A 332 -3.24 -1.80 -23.43
N THR A 333 -4.17 -1.01 -23.97
CA THR A 333 -5.36 -0.58 -23.22
C THR A 333 -6.13 -1.77 -22.64
N PHE A 334 -6.58 -1.65 -21.39
CA PHE A 334 -7.35 -2.67 -20.67
C PHE A 334 -8.38 -2.03 -19.73
N SER A 335 -9.39 -2.79 -19.32
CA SER A 335 -10.38 -2.39 -18.31
C SER A 335 -10.80 -3.59 -17.47
N ASP A 336 -11.53 -3.34 -16.38
CA ASP A 336 -12.23 -4.37 -15.60
C ASP A 336 -11.34 -5.54 -15.12
N ALA A 337 -10.12 -5.21 -14.71
CA ALA A 337 -9.14 -6.20 -14.27
C ALA A 337 -9.49 -6.86 -12.92
N GLY A 338 -10.32 -6.21 -12.09
CA GLY A 338 -10.65 -6.67 -10.74
C GLY A 338 -9.43 -6.61 -9.81
N LEU A 339 -9.28 -7.58 -8.92
CA LEU A 339 -8.07 -7.73 -8.10
C LEU A 339 -7.13 -8.72 -8.78
N LEU A 340 -5.86 -8.37 -8.86
CA LEU A 340 -4.82 -9.22 -9.45
C LEU A 340 -3.71 -9.53 -8.42
N ALA A 341 -3.24 -10.76 -8.44
CA ALA A 341 -2.02 -11.18 -7.75
C ALA A 341 -0.97 -11.68 -8.76
N PRO A 342 0.33 -11.45 -8.50
CA PRO A 342 1.39 -11.99 -9.34
C PRO A 342 1.66 -13.47 -9.05
N TYR A 343 2.14 -14.17 -10.07
CA TYR A 343 2.82 -15.46 -9.98
C TYR A 343 4.07 -15.45 -10.85
N ALA A 344 5.06 -16.27 -10.51
CA ALA A 344 6.30 -16.43 -11.28
C ALA A 344 6.48 -17.88 -11.67
N THR A 345 6.75 -18.14 -12.95
CA THR A 345 7.21 -19.46 -13.43
C THR A 345 8.72 -19.42 -13.60
N VAL A 346 9.42 -20.35 -12.96
CA VAL A 346 10.88 -20.46 -13.03
C VAL A 346 11.22 -21.65 -13.91
N ALA A 347 11.40 -21.39 -15.20
CA ALA A 347 11.43 -22.43 -16.24
C ALA A 347 12.55 -23.46 -16.03
N ASN A 348 13.70 -23.02 -15.50
CA ASN A 348 14.87 -23.86 -15.28
C ASN A 348 14.66 -24.97 -14.25
N ILE A 349 13.79 -24.75 -13.26
CA ILE A 349 13.54 -25.68 -12.16
C ILE A 349 12.10 -26.24 -12.15
N GLY A 350 11.24 -25.77 -13.07
CA GLY A 350 9.86 -26.24 -13.19
C GLY A 350 8.97 -25.83 -12.01
N GLU A 351 9.35 -24.78 -11.27
CA GLU A 351 8.58 -24.28 -10.14
C GLU A 351 7.68 -23.12 -10.55
N THR A 352 6.60 -22.95 -9.79
CA THR A 352 5.73 -21.77 -9.88
C THR A 352 5.48 -21.24 -8.48
N PHE A 353 5.82 -19.98 -8.29
CA PHE A 353 5.64 -19.26 -7.04
C PHE A 353 4.48 -18.27 -7.16
N PHE A 354 3.69 -18.17 -6.11
CA PHE A 354 2.56 -17.25 -5.99
C PHE A 354 2.86 -16.19 -4.93
N ALA A 355 2.19 -15.05 -5.00
CA ALA A 355 2.31 -13.99 -3.98
C ALA A 355 1.96 -14.44 -2.55
N PHE A 356 1.10 -15.46 -2.42
CA PHE A 356 0.62 -15.96 -1.13
C PHE A 356 1.37 -17.23 -0.74
N GLY A 357 2.05 -17.20 0.41
CA GLY A 357 2.93 -18.28 0.86
C GLY A 357 2.22 -19.59 1.08
N LYS A 358 0.96 -19.58 1.51
CA LYS A 358 0.14 -20.79 1.63
C LYS A 358 -0.11 -21.51 0.29
N ALA A 359 0.02 -20.83 -0.85
CA ALA A 359 -0.05 -21.44 -2.18
C ALA A 359 1.30 -22.04 -2.64
N ASN A 360 2.39 -21.77 -1.92
CA ASN A 360 3.73 -22.23 -2.22
C ASN A 360 4.09 -23.43 -1.33
N SER A 361 4.82 -24.40 -1.90
CA SER A 361 5.11 -25.66 -1.21
C SER A 361 6.05 -25.53 0.00
N ASP A 362 6.78 -24.41 0.08
CA ASP A 362 7.67 -24.03 1.17
C ASP A 362 7.04 -23.03 2.15
N GLY A 363 5.81 -22.55 1.87
CA GLY A 363 5.11 -21.60 2.73
C GLY A 363 5.60 -20.15 2.62
N ILE A 364 6.53 -19.84 1.72
CA ILE A 364 7.17 -18.52 1.63
C ILE A 364 6.36 -17.58 0.72
N ASN A 365 6.19 -16.33 1.13
CA ASN A 365 5.72 -15.28 0.23
C ASN A 365 6.89 -14.91 -0.70
N HIS A 366 6.94 -15.43 -1.93
CA HIS A 366 8.02 -15.15 -2.88
C HIS A 366 7.95 -13.75 -3.51
N PHE A 367 6.89 -13.00 -3.23
CA PHE A 367 6.74 -11.64 -3.73
C PHE A 367 6.70 -10.66 -2.57
N ARG A 368 7.36 -9.52 -2.76
CA ARG A 368 7.46 -8.47 -1.75
C ARG A 368 7.09 -7.12 -2.32
N ALA A 369 6.20 -6.38 -1.65
CA ALA A 369 5.90 -5.02 -2.06
C ALA A 369 7.07 -4.07 -1.74
N LEU A 370 7.52 -3.31 -2.73
CA LEU A 370 8.65 -2.39 -2.65
C LEU A 370 8.23 -0.91 -2.82
N GLY A 371 6.97 -0.66 -3.16
CA GLY A 371 6.39 0.67 -3.34
C GLY A 371 4.98 0.58 -3.92
N SER A 372 4.38 1.72 -4.27
CA SER A 372 3.11 1.75 -5.00
C SER A 372 3.29 1.06 -6.37
N ASN A 373 2.57 -0.04 -6.58
CA ASN A 373 2.62 -0.89 -7.79
C ASN A 373 4.01 -1.41 -8.17
N SER A 374 4.90 -1.56 -7.17
CA SER A 374 6.23 -2.12 -7.36
C SER A 374 6.46 -3.29 -6.41
N PHE A 375 6.98 -4.39 -6.92
CA PHE A 375 7.25 -5.58 -6.12
C PHE A 375 8.47 -6.34 -6.64
N GLY A 376 9.17 -6.99 -5.70
CA GLY A 376 10.30 -7.88 -5.94
C GLY A 376 9.87 -9.34 -5.90
N LEU A 377 10.67 -10.19 -6.53
CA LEU A 377 10.52 -11.64 -6.60
C LEU A 377 11.77 -12.28 -6.00
N GLU A 378 11.56 -13.33 -5.20
CA GLU A 378 12.53 -14.34 -4.82
C GLU A 378 12.23 -15.62 -5.64
N ASP A 379 13.14 -16.07 -6.49
CA ASP A 379 12.90 -17.14 -7.46
C ASP A 379 13.51 -18.50 -7.11
N VAL A 380 13.96 -18.66 -5.86
CA VAL A 380 14.48 -19.91 -5.32
C VAL A 380 13.54 -20.52 -4.29
N LYS A 381 13.25 -21.83 -4.43
CA LYS A 381 12.48 -22.59 -3.43
C LYS A 381 13.19 -22.59 -2.08
N GLY A 382 12.45 -22.32 -1.00
CA GLY A 382 13.01 -22.12 0.33
C GLY A 382 13.63 -20.72 0.54
N GLY A 383 13.65 -19.91 -0.52
CA GLY A 383 13.94 -18.48 -0.50
C GLY A 383 15.39 -18.09 -0.28
N PHE A 384 16.33 -19.03 -0.27
CA PHE A 384 17.78 -18.83 -0.11
C PHE A 384 18.20 -17.67 0.84
N ASP A 385 18.35 -16.45 0.34
CA ASP A 385 18.72 -15.20 1.02
C ASP A 385 17.55 -14.22 1.23
N LEU A 386 16.42 -14.37 0.55
CA LEU A 386 15.18 -13.58 0.72
C LEU A 386 15.42 -12.08 0.49
N ASP A 387 16.22 -11.73 -0.51
CA ASP A 387 16.50 -10.34 -0.91
C ASP A 387 15.44 -9.77 -1.87
N TYR A 388 14.69 -10.65 -2.55
CA TYR A 388 13.63 -10.33 -3.50
C TYR A 388 14.07 -9.44 -4.68
N ASP A 389 15.35 -9.47 -5.04
CA ASP A 389 15.90 -8.68 -6.12
C ASP A 389 16.18 -9.46 -7.40
N ASP A 390 15.95 -10.78 -7.39
CA ASP A 390 16.01 -11.65 -8.58
C ASP A 390 15.26 -11.04 -9.76
N MET A 391 14.05 -10.53 -9.49
CA MET A 391 13.30 -9.73 -10.46
C MET A 391 12.41 -8.69 -9.78
N ILE A 392 12.50 -7.45 -10.26
CA ILE A 392 11.72 -6.31 -9.79
C ILE A 392 10.79 -5.86 -10.90
N VAL A 393 9.51 -5.70 -10.56
CA VAL A 393 8.48 -5.20 -11.46
C VAL A 393 7.91 -3.92 -10.90
N SER A 394 7.74 -2.90 -11.75
CA SER A 394 7.15 -1.63 -11.39
C SER A 394 6.19 -1.16 -12.47
N PHE A 395 4.95 -0.87 -12.10
CA PHE A 395 3.94 -0.34 -13.01
C PHE A 395 3.77 1.16 -12.85
N ASN A 396 3.55 1.83 -13.98
CA ASN A 396 3.10 3.21 -14.05
C ASN A 396 1.77 3.24 -14.82
N PHE A 397 0.66 3.16 -14.09
CA PHE A 397 -0.68 3.18 -14.65
C PHE A 397 -1.16 4.61 -14.91
N LYS A 398 -2.03 4.75 -15.91
CA LYS A 398 -2.74 5.99 -16.21
C LYS A 398 -4.05 5.70 -16.92
N LEU A 399 -4.95 6.67 -16.93
CA LEU A 399 -6.13 6.63 -17.79
C LEU A 399 -5.69 6.54 -19.27
N ALA A 400 -6.37 5.70 -20.04
CA ALA A 400 -6.26 5.74 -21.48
C ALA A 400 -6.95 7.02 -21.98
N THR A 401 -6.23 7.85 -22.72
CA THR A 401 -6.85 8.98 -23.42
C THR A 401 -7.82 8.45 -24.45
N ALA A 402 -9.04 9.01 -24.47
CA ALA A 402 -10.06 8.73 -25.47
C ALA A 402 -9.58 9.03 -26.89
#